data_AF-A0A4Q3JUR0-F1
#
_entry.id   AF-A0A4Q3JUR0-F1
#
_cell.length_a   1.000
_cell.length_b   1.000
_cell.length_c   1.000
_cell.angle_alpha   90.00
_cell.angle_beta   90.00
_cell.angle_gamma   90.00
#
_symmetry.space_group_name_H-M   'P 1'
#
loop_
_entity.id
_entity.type
_entity.pdbx_description
1 polymer ?
#
loop_
_entity_poly.entity_id
_entity_poly.type
_entity_poly.pdbx_seq_one_letter_code
_entity_poly.pdbx_strand_id
1 'polypeptide(L)' 'MNVARTRRLKVAHTTEGLLLRLVPYGESDAVVTLLTHDLGKVSAMARGLRRGRQGPRPV' A
#
# COMPACT_ATOMS: atom_id res chain seq x y z
N MET A 1 -29.87 5.30 -27.42
CA MET A 1 -29.68 4.87 -26.02
C MET A 1 -28.27 4.32 -25.88
N ASN A 2 -27.38 4.96 -25.12
CA ASN A 2 -26.04 4.41 -24.89
C ASN A 2 -25.79 4.29 -23.38
N VAL A 3 -25.66 3.05 -22.92
CA VAL A 3 -25.52 2.68 -21.50
C VAL A 3 -24.03 2.72 -21.12
N ALA A 4 -23.75 3.56 -20.13
CA ALA A 4 -22.67 3.48 -19.13
C ALA A 4 -21.23 3.15 -19.60
N ARG A 5 -20.41 4.19 -19.75
CA ARG A 5 -18.99 4.10 -19.35
C ARG A 5 -18.88 4.47 -17.87
N THR A 6 -19.07 3.52 -16.97
CA THR A 6 -18.79 3.74 -15.54
C THR A 6 -17.28 3.77 -15.35
N ARG A 7 -16.69 4.96 -15.36
CA ARG A 7 -15.29 5.18 -14.98
C ARG A 7 -15.17 4.93 -13.47
N ARG A 8 -14.81 3.70 -13.07
CA ARG A 8 -14.54 3.38 -11.66
C ARG A 8 -13.32 4.19 -11.23
N LEU A 9 -13.53 5.23 -10.44
CA LEU A 9 -12.45 6.04 -9.89
C LEU A 9 -11.62 5.16 -8.93
N LYS A 10 -10.30 5.17 -9.11
CA LYS A 10 -9.38 4.47 -8.21
C LYS A 10 -9.21 5.31 -6.95
N VAL A 11 -9.85 4.91 -5.86
CA VAL A 11 -9.67 5.56 -4.55
C VAL A 11 -8.29 5.15 -4.02
N ALA A 12 -7.46 6.14 -3.69
CA ALA A 12 -6.16 5.97 -3.07
C ALA A 12 -6.11 6.79 -1.78
N HIS A 13 -5.52 6.23 -0.74
CA HIS A 13 -5.25 6.93 0.52
C HIS A 13 -3.75 7.18 0.63
N THR A 14 -3.39 8.37 1.11
CA THR A 14 -2.02 8.73 1.48
C THR A 14 -2.06 9.14 2.94
N THR A 15 -1.36 8.40 3.78
CA THR A 15 -1.24 8.64 5.23
C THR A 15 0.07 8.04 5.69
N GLU A 16 0.55 8.49 6.84
CA GLU A 16 1.73 7.94 7.48
C GLU A 16 1.38 6.71 8.32
N GLY A 17 2.35 5.82 8.49
CA GLY A 17 2.16 4.65 9.32
C GLY A 17 3.44 3.98 9.76
N LEU A 18 3.36 3.30 10.90
CA LEU A 18 4.43 2.49 11.47
C LEU A 18 4.31 1.05 11.01
N LEU A 19 5.41 0.47 10.54
CA LEU A 19 5.47 -0.95 10.20
C LEU A 19 5.53 -1.80 11.46
N LEU A 20 4.46 -2.57 11.70
CA LEU A 20 4.39 -3.48 12.84
C LEU A 20 4.90 -4.88 12.50
N ARG A 21 4.67 -5.34 11.27
CA ARG A 21 5.04 -6.68 10.81
C ARG A 21 5.35 -6.69 9.33
N LEU A 22 6.37 -7.45 8.95
CA LEU A 22 6.72 -7.72 7.56
C LEU A 22 6.86 -9.23 7.36
N VAL A 23 6.12 -9.78 6.41
CA VAL A 23 6.20 -11.19 6.02
C VAL A 23 6.59 -11.26 4.56
N PRO A 24 7.79 -11.75 4.22
CA PRO A 24 8.19 -11.94 2.83
C PRO A 24 7.18 -12.81 2.09
N TYR A 25 6.78 -12.37 0.89
CA TYR A 25 5.89 -13.10 0.01
C TYR A 25 6.55 -13.25 -1.35
N GLY A 26 7.01 -14.47 -1.65
CA GLY A 26 7.81 -14.72 -2.84
C GLY A 26 9.13 -13.95 -2.84
N GLU A 27 9.66 -13.71 -4.03
CA GLU A 27 11.00 -13.13 -4.19
C GLU A 27 11.00 -11.61 -4.00
N SER A 28 9.97 -10.91 -4.48
CA SER A 28 9.99 -9.44 -4.57
C SER A 28 8.99 -8.74 -3.66
N ASP A 29 8.03 -9.46 -3.08
CA ASP A 29 6.90 -8.84 -2.39
C ASP A 29 6.90 -9.18 -0.89
N ALA A 30 6.06 -8.48 -0.14
CA ALA A 30 5.80 -8.77 1.26
C ALA A 30 4.36 -8.42 1.63
N VAL A 31 3.80 -9.17 2.58
CA VAL A 31 2.61 -8.73 3.32
C VAL A 31 3.09 -7.90 4.51
N VAL A 32 2.60 -6.67 4.61
CA VAL A 32 2.97 -5.73 5.67
C VAL A 32 1.75 -5.36 6.51
N THR A 33 1.98 -5.24 7.81
CA THR A 33 0.98 -4.70 8.75
C THR A 33 1.44 -3.32 9.18
N LEU A 34 0.61 -2.32 8.91
CA LEU A 34 0.85 -0.91 9.22
C LEU A 34 -0.11 -0.45 10.31
N LEU A 35 0.38 0.29 11.29
CA LEU A 35 -0.45 1.13 12.15
C LEU A 35 -0.43 2.54 11.57
N THR A 36 -1.56 2.98 11.06
CA THR A 36 -1.74 4.32 10.48
C THR A 36 -2.53 5.20 11.44
N HIS A 37 -2.34 6.51 11.33
CA HIS A 37 -3.07 7.48 12.16
C HIS A 37 -4.58 7.48 11.84
N ASP A 38 -4.94 7.54 10.55
CA ASP A 38 -6.33 7.78 10.13
C ASP A 38 -7.12 6.50 9.80
N LEU A 39 -6.43 5.42 9.41
CA LEU A 39 -7.08 4.16 9.00
C LEU A 39 -6.92 3.06 10.06
N GLY A 40 -6.21 3.35 11.16
CA GLY A 40 -5.88 2.37 12.18
C GLY A 40 -4.94 1.28 11.67
N LYS A 41 -5.15 0.04 12.12
CA LYS A 41 -4.31 -1.12 11.76
C LYS A 41 -4.75 -1.69 10.41
N VAL A 42 -3.86 -1.61 9.42
CA VAL A 42 -4.11 -2.06 8.04
C VAL A 42 -3.11 -3.15 7.65
N SER A 43 -3.59 -4.16 6.92
CA SER A 43 -2.73 -5.14 6.24
C SER A 43 -2.71 -4.81 4.74
N ALA A 44 -1.51 -4.75 4.15
CA ALA A 44 -1.32 -4.40 2.75
C ALA A 44 -0.26 -5.27 2.08
N MET A 45 -0.34 -5.41 0.75
CA MET A 45 0.68 -6.08 -0.05
C MET A 45 1.67 -5.06 -0.60
N ALA A 46 2.90 -5.11 -0.10
CA ALA A 46 4.01 -4.30 -0.58
C ALA A 46 4.66 -5.03 -1.77
N ARG A 47 4.38 -4.54 -2.99
CA ARG A 47 4.94 -5.10 -4.22
C ARG A 47 6.30 -4.50 -4.55
N GLY A 48 7.25 -5.32 -4.99
CA GLY A 48 8.57 -4.87 -5.46
C GLY A 48 9.52 -4.36 -4.37
N LEU A 49 9.31 -4.78 -3.12
CA LEU A 49 10.11 -4.38 -1.96
C LEU A 49 11.62 -4.62 -2.15
N ARG A 50 12.00 -5.74 -2.78
CA ARG A 50 13.42 -6.10 -2.97
C ARG A 50 14.11 -5.40 -4.14
N ARG A 51 13.37 -4.66 -4.98
CA ARG A 51 13.96 -3.95 -6.15
C ARG A 51 14.66 -2.64 -5.77
N GLY A 52 14.92 -2.40 -4.49
CA GLY A 52 15.84 -1.35 -4.04
C GLY A 52 15.39 0.08 -4.35
N ARG A 53 14.08 0.36 -4.37
CA ARG A 53 13.59 1.74 -4.48
C ARG A 53 13.43 2.33 -3.09
N GLN A 54 14.40 3.13 -2.66
CA GLN A 54 14.26 3.95 -1.45
C GLN A 54 13.09 4.91 -1.66
N GLY A 55 12.10 4.83 -0.77
CA GLY A 55 11.01 5.80 -0.74
C GLY A 55 11.51 7.18 -0.31
N PRO A 56 10.68 8.23 -0.46
CA PRO A 56 11.00 9.54 0.09
C PRO A 56 11.32 9.42 1.58
N ARG A 57 12.43 10.03 2.03
CA ARG A 57 12.72 10.20 3.45
C ARG A 57 11.67 11.17 4.03
N PRO A 58 10.97 10.82 5.13
CA PRO A 58 10.16 11.81 5.84
C PRO A 58 11.09 12.92 6.35
N VAL A 59 10.67 14.18 6.16
CA VAL A 59 11.36 15.40 6.66
C VAL A 59 10.88 15.76 8.05
#